data_AF-A0ABD1G3I1-F1
#
_entry.id   AF-A0ABD1G3I1-F1
#
_cell.length_a   1.000
_cell.length_b   1.000
_cell.length_c   1.000
_cell.angle_alpha   90.00
_cell.angle_beta   90.00
_cell.angle_gamma   90.00
#
_symmetry.space_group_name_H-M   'P 1'
#
loop_
_entity.id
_entity.type
_entity.pdbx_description
1 polymer ?
#
loop_
_entity_poly.entity_id
_entity_poly.type
_entity_poly.pdbx_seq_one_letter_code
_entity_poly.pdbx_strand_id
1 'polypeptide(L)'
;MSGRRSRQSSNTPRITDDQIIDLVSKLHQFLPEIRNTRRSNKASANKVLQETCNYIRNLHKEVDDLSERLSQLLSSIDADSPEAAIIRSLI
;
A
#
# COMPACT_ATOMS: atom_id res chain seq x y z
N MET A 1 -1.13 38.76 38.69
CA MET A 1 -1.61 38.08 37.48
C MET A 1 -0.68 38.38 36.32
N SER A 2 -0.02 37.37 35.74
CA SER A 2 0.53 37.41 34.36
C SER A 2 1.10 36.04 34.01
N GLY A 3 0.22 35.15 33.54
CA GLY A 3 0.61 33.87 32.98
C GLY A 3 1.29 34.08 31.63
N ARG A 4 2.63 34.04 31.61
CA ARG A 4 3.40 33.93 30.36
C ARG A 4 3.29 32.50 29.87
N ARG A 5 2.22 32.21 29.11
CA ARG A 5 2.05 30.95 28.41
C ARG A 5 3.05 30.92 27.25
N SER A 6 4.22 30.34 27.51
CA SER A 6 5.21 30.03 26.48
C SER A 6 4.53 29.15 25.44
N ARG A 7 4.25 29.71 24.26
CA ARG A 7 3.80 28.96 23.10
C ARG A 7 5.02 28.17 22.63
N GLN A 8 5.12 26.91 23.07
CA GLN A 8 5.94 25.91 22.37
C GLN A 8 5.39 25.83 20.94
N SER A 9 6.05 26.54 20.03
CA SER A 9 5.94 26.28 18.61
C SER A 9 6.48 24.86 18.42
N SER A 10 5.56 23.91 18.30
CA SER A 10 5.87 22.55 17.85
C SER A 10 6.54 22.66 16.49
N ASN A 11 7.87 22.60 16.51
CA ASN A 11 8.74 22.59 15.33
C ASN A 11 8.60 21.23 14.64
N THR A 12 7.42 20.94 14.11
CA THR A 12 7.28 19.85 13.14
C THR A 12 8.01 20.29 11.88
N PRO A 13 9.02 19.55 11.39
CA PRO A 13 9.72 19.92 10.18
C PRO A 13 8.69 20.08 9.06
N ARG A 14 8.67 21.26 8.43
CA ARG A 14 7.80 21.50 7.29
C ARG A 14 8.30 20.63 6.16
N ILE A 15 7.46 19.72 5.68
CA ILE A 15 7.73 18.92 4.49
C ILE A 15 8.00 19.89 3.34
N THR A 16 9.16 19.73 2.70
CA THR A 16 9.57 20.58 1.57
C THR A 16 9.00 20.04 0.25
N ASP A 17 8.76 20.91 -0.73
CA ASP A 17 8.24 20.50 -2.05
C ASP A 17 9.13 19.44 -2.73
N ASP A 18 10.46 19.52 -2.57
CA ASP A 18 11.39 18.52 -3.11
C ASP A 18 11.18 17.13 -2.51
N GLN A 19 10.86 17.05 -1.21
CA GLN A 19 10.52 15.80 -0.54
C GLN A 19 9.19 15.23 -1.05
N ILE A 20 8.23 16.10 -1.37
CA ILE A 20 6.95 15.69 -1.97
C ILE A 20 7.18 15.15 -3.38
N ILE A 21 8.02 15.80 -4.18
CA ILE A 21 8.36 15.37 -5.54
C ILE A 21 9.10 14.03 -5.53
N ASP A 22 10.07 13.84 -4.63
CA ASP A 22 10.80 12.57 -4.48
C ASP A 22 9.86 11.43 -4.06
N LEU A 23 8.97 11.69 -3.09
CA LEU A 23 7.97 10.71 -2.66
C LEU A 23 7.05 10.31 -3.81
N VAL A 24 6.50 11.28 -4.55
CA VAL A 24 5.63 11.03 -5.71
C VAL A 24 6.37 10.24 -6.79
N SER A 25 7.65 10.54 -7.03
CA SER A 25 8.49 9.84 -8.00
C SER A 25 8.74 8.39 -7.61
N LYS A 26 8.91 8.10 -6.32
CA LYS A 26 9.01 6.73 -5.80
C LYS A 26 7.69 5.98 -5.94
N LEU A 27 6.58 6.60 -5.57
CA LEU A 27 5.24 5.99 -5.69
C LEU A 27 4.89 5.62 -7.14
N HIS A 28 5.27 6.46 -8.11
CA HIS A 28 5.13 6.16 -9.54
C HIS A 28 5.79 4.84 -9.96
N GLN A 29 6.90 4.43 -9.35
CA GLN A 29 7.63 3.22 -9.74
C GLN A 29 6.89 1.94 -9.33
N PHE A 30 6.11 2.01 -8.26
CA PHE A 30 5.35 0.88 -7.71
C PHE A 30 3.96 0.73 -8.32
N LEU A 31 3.52 1.68 -9.15
CA LEU A 31 2.21 1.62 -9.78
C LEU A 31 2.29 1.02 -11.19
N PRO A 32 1.80 -0.22 -11.38
CA PRO A 32 1.74 -0.83 -12.72
C PRO A 32 0.82 -0.02 -13.66
N GLU A 33 -0.24 0.60 -13.12
CA GLU A 33 -1.23 1.42 -13.84
C GLU A 33 -0.60 2.67 -14.49
N ILE A 34 0.22 3.43 -13.75
CA ILE A 34 0.85 4.67 -14.25
C ILE A 34 1.85 4.38 -15.37
N ARG A 35 2.46 3.20 -15.36
CA ARG A 35 3.38 2.76 -16.41
C ARG A 35 2.70 2.64 -17.78
N ASN A 36 1.40 2.34 -17.83
CA ASN A 36 0.61 2.30 -19.06
C ASN A 36 0.02 3.68 -19.45
N THR A 37 -0.19 4.58 -18.48
CA THR A 37 -0.71 5.94 -18.72
C THR A 37 0.35 6.95 -19.19
N ARG A 38 1.52 6.48 -19.64
CA ARG A 38 2.65 7.27 -20.19
C ARG A 38 2.31 8.28 -21.30
N ARG A 39 1.06 8.35 -21.77
CA ARG A 39 0.60 9.37 -22.73
C ARG A 39 0.05 10.64 -22.10
N SER A 40 -0.22 10.67 -20.79
CA SER A 40 -0.72 11.88 -20.12
C SER A 40 0.35 12.47 -19.22
N ASN A 41 1.23 13.26 -19.84
CA ASN A 41 2.20 14.09 -19.14
C ASN A 41 1.49 14.90 -18.03
N LYS A 42 2.03 14.84 -16.80
CA LYS A 42 1.57 15.55 -15.58
C LYS A 42 0.35 14.95 -14.86
N ALA A 43 0.47 13.71 -14.37
CA ALA A 43 -0.34 13.30 -13.22
C ALA A 43 0.03 14.18 -12.01
N SER A 44 -0.96 14.82 -11.39
CA SER A 44 -0.73 15.62 -10.18
C SER A 44 -0.34 14.73 -9.01
N ALA A 45 0.41 15.25 -8.03
CA ALA A 45 0.77 14.50 -6.82
C ALA A 45 -0.45 13.85 -6.13
N ASN A 46 -1.59 14.53 -6.13
CA ASN A 46 -2.84 13.98 -5.59
C ASN A 46 -3.32 12.75 -6.37
N LYS A 47 -3.30 12.80 -7.71
CA LYS A 47 -3.66 11.66 -8.55
C LYS A 47 -2.76 10.45 -8.28
N VAL A 48 -1.46 10.67 -8.13
CA VAL A 48 -0.48 9.62 -7.80
C VAL A 48 -0.79 8.97 -6.46
N LEU A 49 -1.04 9.78 -5.44
CA LEU A 49 -1.39 9.29 -4.11
C LEU A 49 -2.71 8.50 -4.16
N GLN A 50 -3.71 8.99 -4.89
CA GLN A 50 -4.98 8.30 -5.05
C GLN A 50 -4.82 6.94 -5.74
N GLU A 51 -4.08 6.88 -6.84
CA GLU A 51 -3.80 5.63 -7.57
C GLU A 51 -2.97 4.67 -6.69
N THR A 52 -2.01 5.18 -5.91
CA THR A 52 -1.25 4.39 -4.92
C THR A 52 -2.18 3.75 -3.90
N CYS A 53 -3.05 4.55 -3.26
CA CYS A 53 -4.00 4.07 -2.27
C CYS A 53 -4.98 3.04 -2.85
N ASN A 54 -5.41 3.25 -4.10
CA ASN A 54 -6.28 2.31 -4.80
C ASN A 54 -5.56 0.99 -5.08
N TYR A 55 -4.31 1.05 -5.56
CA TYR A 55 -3.50 -0.14 -5.81
C TYR A 55 -3.26 -0.96 -4.54
N ILE A 56 -2.90 -0.31 -3.43
CA ILE A 56 -2.74 -0.97 -2.13
C ILE A 56 -4.05 -1.66 -1.70
N ARG A 57 -5.20 -0.98 -1.85
CA ARG A 57 -6.50 -1.55 -1.51
C ARG A 57 -6.83 -2.78 -2.35
N ASN A 58 -6.56 -2.74 -3.65
CA ASN A 58 -6.77 -3.86 -4.54
C ASN A 58 -5.84 -5.03 -4.20
N LEU A 59 -4.57 -4.75 -3.90
CA LEU A 59 -3.61 -5.78 -3.49
C LEU A 59 -4.05 -6.48 -2.20
N HIS A 60 -4.50 -5.73 -1.19
CA HIS A 60 -5.07 -6.31 0.03
C HIS A 60 -6.27 -7.21 -0.28
N LYS A 61 -7.18 -6.75 -1.14
CA LYS A 61 -8.33 -7.56 -1.55
C LYS A 61 -7.91 -8.84 -2.27
N GLU A 62 -6.95 -8.77 -3.19
CA GLU A 62 -6.43 -9.94 -3.89
C GLU A 62 -5.80 -10.94 -2.91
N VAL A 63 -5.04 -10.45 -1.93
CA VAL A 63 -4.46 -11.27 -0.86
C VAL A 63 -5.56 -11.94 -0.02
N ASP A 64 -6.61 -11.21 0.37
CA ASP A 64 -7.74 -11.75 1.14
C ASP A 64 -8.50 -12.82 0.32
N ASP A 65 -8.82 -12.54 -0.94
CA ASP A 65 -9.52 -13.46 -1.85
C ASP A 65 -8.69 -14.74 -2.10
N LEU A 66 -7.37 -14.60 -2.26
CA LEU A 66 -6.45 -15.74 -2.40
C LEU A 66 -6.38 -16.57 -1.12
N SER A 67 -6.32 -15.91 0.04
CA SER A 67 -6.27 -16.57 1.35
C SER A 67 -7.55 -17.35 1.63
N GLU A 68 -8.72 -16.81 1.26
CA GLU A 68 -9.99 -17.51 1.37
C GLU A 68 -10.03 -18.74 0.45
N ARG A 69 -9.65 -18.60 -0.82
CA ARG A 69 -9.59 -19.71 -1.77
C ARG A 69 -8.64 -20.81 -1.32
N LEU A 70 -7.48 -20.46 -0.77
CA LEU A 70 -6.52 -21.41 -0.23
C LEU A 70 -7.11 -22.14 0.99
N SER A 71 -7.80 -21.43 1.87
CA SER A 71 -8.49 -22.02 3.04
C SER A 71 -9.58 -23.00 2.61
N GLN A 72 -10.36 -22.66 1.58
CA GLN A 72 -11.37 -23.55 1.01
C GLN A 72 -10.74 -24.80 0.38
N LEU A 73 -9.67 -24.64 -0.42
CA LEU A 73 -8.95 -25.77 -1.00
C LEU A 73 -8.40 -26.71 0.08
N LEU A 74 -7.77 -26.15 1.12
CA LEU A 74 -7.31 -26.92 2.27
C LEU A 74 -8.42 -27.70 2.98
N SER A 75 -9.62 -27.11 3.08
CA SER A 75 -10.77 -27.79 3.70
C SER A 75 -11.34 -28.93 2.84
N SER A 76 -11.12 -28.88 1.52
CA SER A 76 -11.57 -29.91 0.57
C SER A 76 -10.55 -31.04 0.34
N ILE A 77 -9.27 -30.80 0.65
CA ILE A 77 -8.21 -31.80 0.51
C ILE A 77 -8.27 -32.72 1.74
N ASP A 78 -8.16 -34.03 1.49
CA ASP A 78 -8.06 -35.03 2.55
C ASP A 78 -6.89 -34.70 3.48
N ALA A 79 -7.11 -34.72 4.79
CA ALA A 79 -6.15 -34.17 5.76
C ALA A 79 -4.79 -34.89 5.75
N ASP A 80 -4.76 -36.10 5.19
CA ASP A 80 -3.61 -36.99 5.06
C ASP A 80 -2.91 -36.91 3.68
N SER A 81 -3.38 -36.06 2.76
CA SER A 81 -2.74 -35.90 1.44
C SER A 81 -1.39 -35.17 1.54
N PRO A 82 -0.40 -35.54 0.69
CA PRO A 82 0.88 -34.86 0.63
C PRO A 82 0.76 -33.39 0.20
N GLU A 83 -0.24 -33.04 -0.59
CA GLU A 83 -0.55 -31.65 -0.99
C GLU A 83 -0.98 -30.81 0.22
N ALA A 84 -1.81 -31.35 1.12
CA ALA A 84 -2.18 -30.68 2.37
C ALA A 84 -0.97 -30.46 3.29
N ALA A 85 -0.02 -31.40 3.33
CA ALA A 85 1.20 -31.27 4.12
C ALA A 85 2.12 -30.13 3.61
N ILE A 86 2.27 -29.99 2.29
CA ILE A 86 3.04 -28.89 1.69
C ILE A 86 2.40 -27.55 2.05
N ILE A 87 1.09 -27.41 1.91
CA ILE A 87 0.41 -26.13 2.19
C ILE A 87 0.49 -25.79 3.68
N ARG A 88 0.33 -26.75 4.60
CA ARG A 88 0.51 -26.51 6.06
C ARG A 88 1.92 -26.03 6.42
N SER A 89 2.94 -26.41 5.64
CA SER A 89 4.33 -25.97 5.88
C SER A 89 4.64 -24.53 5.41
N LEU A 90 3.73 -23.92 4.64
CA LEU A 90 3.85 -22.56 4.13
C LEU A 90 3.17 -21.52 5.03
N ILE A 91 2.41 -21.97 6.04
CA ILE A 91 1.76 -21.17 7.08
C ILE A 91 2.66 -21.17 8.32
#